data_AF-A0A8S9UZE8-F1
#
_entry.id   AF-A0A8S9UZE8-F1
#
_cell.length_a   1.000
_cell.length_b   1.000
_cell.length_c   1.000
_cell.angle_alpha   90.00
_cell.angle_beta   90.00
_cell.angle_gamma   90.00
#
_symmetry.space_group_name_H-M   'P 1'
#
loop_
_entity.id
_entity.type
_entity.pdbx_description
1 polymer ?
#
loop_
_entity_poly.entity_id
_entity_poly.type
_entity_poly.pdbx_seq_one_letter_code
_entity_poly.pdbx_strand_id
1 'polypeptide(L)'
;AYRYSPLSELVDGYADIYGVVVNMTLPKKTSGRDFCMTVSVTDESCPTRATAIQINIFYPTIEKMPKIKYVGDIIRFHKVKIQQYQDRIQGLSSPRATRYLVLREQPNGALEQVTNSDTWTFKPSDDQRTRKLLKWARKSLAEDDTLPQGCSLAPKLLSELRFAEGFIDLVVRVLNVDDSDEPVRLTVWDGSGNAAESDRALIRALQDKGAVVPPYGLLKEVIMSSCWSVVREMGFVDGMLKTWCRFRNLAVGIDEPIPGTAVAPGGREVLRFREVTSFVLMPDFALDVQRRCSLTTRPNLSTTASNDQIRAPSVAENLVRGGLRPVQVITVIPDRIQKNIPVTPLREILSSSQAPRKFHCCARVRSIWPSDIEKICKPTSGNTSEFIYSFALTVEQESESMNIIVYGKDAEHFLHGIPPCDLSRSTSSKNLLEKRLTALLKASNALHWCIKSYSVSLPPGLAAGPGTAVRYRLFDTLLRCS
;
A
#
# COMPACT_ATOMS: atom_id res chain seq x y z
N ALA A 1 27.70 -29.37 5.38
CA ALA A 1 27.86 -27.90 5.38
C ALA A 1 26.64 -27.30 4.69
N TYR A 2 26.09 -26.18 5.18
CA TYR A 2 24.95 -25.51 4.53
C TYR A 2 25.43 -24.76 3.30
N ARG A 3 24.63 -24.78 2.23
CA ARG A 3 24.87 -24.01 1.01
C ARG A 3 23.74 -23.00 0.86
N TYR A 4 24.08 -21.72 0.92
CA TYR A 4 23.11 -20.65 0.79
C TYR A 4 22.99 -20.22 -0.67
N SER A 5 21.77 -20.26 -1.19
CA SER A 5 21.48 -19.85 -2.57
C SER A 5 21.23 -18.34 -2.66
N PRO A 6 21.74 -17.65 -3.70
CA PRO A 6 21.29 -16.31 -4.06
C PRO A 6 19.79 -16.28 -4.36
N LEU A 7 19.14 -15.17 -4.08
CA LEU A 7 17.70 -15.02 -4.33
C LEU A 7 17.32 -15.18 -5.81
N SER A 8 18.16 -14.73 -6.74
CA SER A 8 17.91 -14.84 -8.18
C SER A 8 18.00 -16.27 -8.73
N GLU A 9 18.62 -17.19 -7.99
CA GLU A 9 18.82 -18.59 -8.38
C GLU A 9 17.79 -19.52 -7.75
N LEU A 10 16.81 -18.98 -7.03
CA LEU A 10 15.78 -19.79 -6.41
C LEU A 10 14.88 -20.45 -7.47
N VAL A 11 14.62 -21.73 -7.26
CA VAL A 11 13.72 -22.57 -8.06
C VAL A 11 12.83 -23.37 -7.12
N ASP A 12 11.76 -23.94 -7.65
CA ASP A 12 10.83 -24.79 -6.88
C ASP A 12 11.59 -25.89 -6.13
N GLY A 13 11.35 -25.99 -4.82
CA GLY A 13 12.09 -26.92 -3.95
C GLY A 13 12.30 -26.37 -2.54
N TYR A 14 13.42 -26.75 -1.91
CA TYR A 14 13.83 -26.22 -0.61
C TYR A 14 15.17 -25.50 -0.76
N ALA A 15 15.30 -24.34 -0.12
CA ALA A 15 16.52 -23.56 -0.14
C ALA A 15 16.93 -23.12 1.27
N ASP A 16 18.24 -22.95 1.44
CA ASP A 16 18.82 -22.19 2.55
C ASP A 16 19.20 -20.82 1.99
N ILE A 17 18.82 -19.74 2.65
CA ILE A 17 19.01 -18.38 2.12
C ILE A 17 19.42 -17.41 3.23
N TYR A 18 20.09 -16.34 2.83
CA TYR A 18 20.17 -15.09 3.59
C TYR A 18 19.42 -14.01 2.82
N GLY A 19 18.77 -13.10 3.51
CA GLY A 19 18.15 -11.94 2.89
C GLY A 19 18.07 -10.75 3.84
N VAL A 20 18.13 -9.56 3.26
CA VAL A 20 17.88 -8.28 3.92
C VAL A 20 16.38 -8.03 3.90
N VAL A 21 15.77 -7.82 5.07
CA VAL A 21 14.35 -7.50 5.18
C VAL A 21 14.10 -6.09 4.67
N VAL A 22 13.19 -5.97 3.69
CA VAL A 22 12.78 -4.66 3.13
C VAL A 22 11.31 -4.34 3.38
N ASN A 23 10.50 -5.36 3.66
CA ASN A 23 9.09 -5.20 4.01
C ASN A 23 8.61 -6.36 4.89
N MET A 24 7.59 -6.12 5.70
CA MET A 24 6.94 -7.18 6.47
C MET A 24 5.48 -6.85 6.80
N THR A 25 4.70 -7.88 7.14
CA THR A 25 3.44 -7.72 7.86
C THR A 25 3.61 -8.09 9.32
N LEU A 26 2.83 -7.49 10.20
CA LEU A 26 2.71 -8.02 11.56
C LEU A 26 2.10 -9.44 11.52
N PRO A 27 2.39 -10.30 12.52
CA PRO A 27 1.72 -11.58 12.65
C PRO A 27 0.20 -11.42 12.75
N LYS A 28 -0.53 -12.15 11.90
CA LYS A 28 -1.99 -12.17 11.89
C LYS A 28 -2.47 -13.59 12.12
N LYS A 29 -3.54 -13.75 12.91
CA LYS A 29 -4.15 -15.06 13.09
C LYS A 29 -4.75 -15.51 11.75
N THR A 30 -4.39 -16.71 11.30
CA THR A 30 -4.99 -17.30 10.11
C THR A 30 -6.35 -17.93 10.47
N SER A 31 -7.13 -18.34 9.46
CA SER A 31 -8.30 -19.20 9.68
C SER A 31 -7.94 -20.58 10.23
N GLY A 32 -6.67 -20.99 10.12
CA GLY A 32 -6.15 -22.21 10.70
C GLY A 32 -5.66 -22.03 12.14
N ARG A 33 -4.78 -22.93 12.58
CA ARG A 33 -4.22 -22.90 13.94
C ARG A 33 -3.08 -21.90 14.11
N ASP A 34 -2.42 -21.52 13.03
CA ASP A 34 -1.19 -20.73 13.07
C ASP A 34 -1.45 -19.23 12.89
N PHE A 35 -0.49 -18.42 13.34
CA PHE A 35 -0.31 -17.06 12.87
C PHE A 35 0.50 -17.06 11.58
N CYS A 36 0.34 -16.03 10.76
CA CYS A 36 1.13 -15.81 9.56
C CYS A 36 1.72 -14.40 9.54
N MET A 37 2.98 -14.28 9.14
CA MET A 37 3.58 -13.01 8.73
C MET A 37 4.25 -13.19 7.36
N THR A 38 4.15 -12.19 6.51
CA THR A 38 4.89 -12.15 5.24
C THR A 38 6.10 -11.25 5.41
N VAL A 39 7.27 -11.72 4.99
CA VAL A 39 8.53 -10.96 4.99
C VAL A 39 9.01 -10.87 3.55
N SER A 40 9.33 -9.67 3.07
CA SER A 40 9.96 -9.47 1.77
C SER A 40 11.46 -9.28 1.97
N VAL A 41 12.26 -10.08 1.28
CA VAL A 41 13.72 -10.08 1.39
C VAL A 41 14.42 -9.78 0.06
N THR A 42 15.57 -9.13 0.15
CA THR A 42 16.47 -8.82 -0.97
C THR A 42 17.88 -9.31 -0.66
N ASP A 43 18.74 -9.44 -1.67
CA ASP A 43 20.17 -9.69 -1.53
C ASP A 43 20.92 -9.05 -2.70
N GLU A 44 22.22 -9.27 -2.83
CA GLU A 44 22.99 -8.68 -3.92
C GLU A 44 22.52 -9.11 -5.33
N SER A 45 21.82 -10.24 -5.44
CA SER A 45 21.32 -10.79 -6.71
C SER A 45 19.90 -10.31 -7.07
N CYS A 46 19.08 -10.00 -6.06
CA CYS A 46 17.77 -9.36 -6.20
C CYS A 46 17.75 -8.07 -5.38
N PRO A 47 18.36 -6.98 -5.87
CA PRO A 47 18.77 -5.87 -5.01
C PRO A 47 17.65 -4.88 -4.66
N THR A 48 16.56 -4.85 -5.42
CA THR A 48 15.51 -3.82 -5.31
C THR A 48 14.28 -4.32 -4.57
N ARG A 49 13.59 -3.42 -3.86
CA ARG A 49 12.31 -3.68 -3.20
C ARG A 49 11.24 -4.23 -4.16
N ALA A 50 11.23 -3.77 -5.42
CA ALA A 50 10.28 -4.25 -6.42
C ALA A 50 10.47 -5.72 -6.83
N THR A 51 11.69 -6.25 -6.68
CA THR A 51 12.03 -7.65 -7.01
C THR A 51 12.22 -8.53 -5.77
N ALA A 52 11.93 -7.98 -4.58
CA ALA A 52 12.06 -8.69 -3.32
C ALA A 52 11.18 -9.95 -3.28
N ILE A 53 11.75 -11.03 -2.76
CA ILE A 53 11.04 -12.31 -2.64
C ILE A 53 10.21 -12.30 -1.37
N GLN A 54 8.92 -12.61 -1.50
CA GLN A 54 8.01 -12.73 -0.37
C GLN A 54 8.10 -14.12 0.24
N ILE A 55 8.27 -14.19 1.56
CA ILE A 55 8.31 -15.40 2.35
C ILE A 55 7.17 -15.35 3.36
N ASN A 56 6.25 -16.30 3.25
CA ASN A 56 5.14 -16.47 4.18
C ASN A 56 5.57 -17.39 5.33
N ILE A 57 5.54 -16.86 6.55
CA ILE A 57 6.07 -17.50 7.75
C ILE A 57 4.91 -17.85 8.68
N PHE A 58 4.85 -19.10 9.10
CA PHE A 58 3.78 -19.66 9.90
C PHE A 58 4.32 -20.22 11.21
N TYR A 59 3.74 -19.79 12.33
CA TYR A 59 4.02 -20.33 13.66
C TYR A 59 2.75 -20.31 14.52
N PRO A 60 2.60 -21.23 15.49
CA PRO A 60 1.37 -21.35 16.27
C PRO A 60 1.12 -20.17 17.21
N THR A 61 2.18 -19.45 17.59
CA THR A 61 2.12 -18.32 18.53
C THR A 61 3.06 -17.19 18.08
N ILE A 62 2.81 -15.96 18.55
CA ILE A 62 3.58 -14.77 18.16
C ILE A 62 4.98 -14.78 18.79
N GLU A 63 5.17 -15.44 19.94
CA GLU A 63 6.47 -15.56 20.63
C GLU A 63 7.46 -16.32 19.76
N LYS A 64 6.97 -17.30 19.00
CA LYS A 64 7.76 -18.13 18.08
C LYS A 64 8.03 -17.44 16.74
N MET A 65 7.36 -16.34 16.42
CA MET A 65 7.58 -15.62 15.17
C MET A 65 8.98 -14.95 15.14
N PRO A 66 9.61 -14.83 13.96
CA PRO A 66 10.84 -14.07 13.80
C PRO A 66 10.66 -12.64 14.32
N LYS A 67 11.45 -12.26 15.32
CA LYS A 67 11.45 -10.91 15.92
C LYS A 67 12.22 -9.91 15.06
N ILE A 68 11.73 -9.75 13.83
CA ILE A 68 12.18 -8.74 12.87
C ILE A 68 11.63 -7.40 13.31
N LYS A 69 12.52 -6.41 13.50
CA LYS A 69 12.14 -5.09 13.99
C LYS A 69 12.45 -3.99 12.97
N TYR A 70 13.52 -4.13 12.19
CA TYR A 70 13.98 -3.07 11.29
C TYR A 70 13.91 -3.50 9.83
N VAL A 71 13.59 -2.55 8.96
CA VAL A 71 14.04 -2.61 7.58
C VAL A 71 15.58 -2.59 7.59
N GLY A 72 16.19 -3.57 6.94
CA GLY A 72 17.63 -3.79 6.98
C GLY A 72 18.09 -4.90 7.92
N ASP A 73 17.21 -5.46 8.76
CA ASP A 73 17.53 -6.69 9.50
C ASP A 73 17.91 -7.80 8.50
N ILE A 74 18.90 -8.61 8.85
CA ILE A 74 19.25 -9.79 8.05
C ILE A 74 18.45 -10.97 8.60
N ILE A 75 17.86 -11.75 7.73
CA ILE A 75 17.24 -13.02 8.11
C ILE A 75 17.87 -14.16 7.32
N ARG A 76 18.31 -15.17 8.05
CA ARG A 76 18.77 -16.45 7.51
C ARG A 76 17.67 -17.47 7.66
N PHE A 77 17.34 -18.17 6.58
CA PHE A 77 16.46 -19.34 6.62
C PHE A 77 17.23 -20.60 6.25
N HIS A 78 16.90 -21.69 6.94
CA HIS A 78 17.21 -23.04 6.49
C HIS A 78 15.92 -23.74 6.09
N LYS A 79 15.97 -24.49 4.97
CA LYS A 79 14.87 -25.29 4.45
C LYS A 79 13.57 -24.50 4.30
N VAL A 80 13.62 -23.31 3.72
CA VAL A 80 12.40 -22.61 3.27
C VAL A 80 11.89 -23.29 2.00
N LYS A 81 10.59 -23.56 1.90
CA LYS A 81 10.00 -24.13 0.67
C LYS A 81 9.84 -23.01 -0.35
N ILE A 82 10.46 -23.15 -1.51
CA ILE A 82 10.30 -22.25 -2.65
C ILE A 82 9.26 -22.85 -3.59
N GLN A 83 8.32 -22.03 -4.06
CA GLN A 83 7.33 -22.41 -5.06
C GLN A 83 6.90 -21.22 -5.92
N GLN A 84 6.38 -21.51 -7.11
CA GLN A 84 5.68 -20.52 -7.92
C GLN A 84 4.22 -20.32 -7.49
N TYR A 85 3.76 -19.08 -7.48
CA TYR A 85 2.36 -18.70 -7.26
C TYR A 85 2.04 -17.43 -8.03
N GLN A 86 1.00 -17.49 -8.86
CA GLN A 86 0.62 -16.39 -9.77
C GLN A 86 1.83 -15.88 -10.56
N ASP A 87 2.59 -16.81 -11.16
CA ASP A 87 3.79 -16.57 -11.96
C ASP A 87 4.95 -15.88 -11.22
N ARG A 88 4.93 -15.91 -9.88
CA ARG A 88 6.01 -15.36 -9.03
C ARG A 88 6.57 -16.39 -8.07
N ILE A 89 7.87 -16.30 -7.85
CA ILE A 89 8.55 -17.09 -6.83
C ILE A 89 8.18 -16.54 -5.45
N GLN A 90 7.81 -17.43 -4.54
CA GLN A 90 7.62 -17.13 -3.13
C GLN A 90 8.23 -18.22 -2.25
N GLY A 91 8.54 -17.84 -1.01
CA GLY A 91 8.92 -18.77 0.05
C GLY A 91 7.75 -19.08 0.97
N LEU A 92 7.71 -20.29 1.50
CA LEU A 92 6.85 -20.68 2.62
C LEU A 92 7.68 -21.38 3.68
N SER A 93 7.53 -20.94 4.93
CA SER A 93 8.07 -21.69 6.05
C SER A 93 7.20 -22.91 6.35
N SER A 94 7.84 -24.00 6.74
CA SER A 94 7.19 -25.11 7.43
C SER A 94 7.61 -25.09 8.90
N PRO A 95 6.68 -25.03 9.87
CA PRO A 95 7.04 -25.08 11.31
C PRO A 95 7.91 -26.29 11.66
N ARG A 96 7.75 -27.41 10.95
CA ARG A 96 8.50 -28.65 11.20
C ARG A 96 9.92 -28.62 10.64
N ALA A 97 10.12 -28.02 9.47
CA ALA A 97 11.39 -28.10 8.74
C ALA A 97 12.18 -26.78 8.71
N THR A 98 11.50 -25.65 8.57
CA THR A 98 12.14 -24.36 8.40
C THR A 98 12.66 -23.84 9.73
N ARG A 99 13.89 -23.33 9.72
CA ARG A 99 14.50 -22.63 10.86
C ARG A 99 14.91 -21.25 10.39
N TYR A 100 14.86 -20.27 11.29
CA TYR A 100 15.29 -18.92 10.99
C TYR A 100 16.30 -18.43 12.02
N LEU A 101 17.10 -17.45 11.62
CA LEU A 101 17.96 -16.66 12.50
C LEU A 101 17.88 -15.21 12.03
N VAL A 102 17.31 -14.33 12.86
CA VAL A 102 17.32 -12.88 12.64
C VAL A 102 18.63 -12.34 13.19
N LEU A 103 19.30 -11.50 12.41
CA LEU A 103 20.66 -11.05 12.64
C LEU A 103 20.72 -9.52 12.52
N ARG A 104 21.29 -8.87 13.53
CA ARG A 104 21.38 -7.41 13.62
C ARG A 104 22.71 -6.99 14.23
N GLU A 105 23.30 -5.92 13.71
CA GLU A 105 24.47 -5.31 14.33
C GLU A 105 24.07 -4.37 15.46
N GLN A 106 24.64 -4.60 16.64
CA GLN A 106 24.47 -3.78 17.83
C GLN A 106 25.46 -2.61 17.83
N PRO A 107 25.22 -1.53 18.61
CA PRO A 107 26.12 -0.37 18.66
C PRO A 107 27.58 -0.69 19.02
N ASN A 108 27.82 -1.78 19.75
CA ASN A 108 29.16 -2.26 20.09
C ASN A 108 29.82 -3.10 18.97
N GLY A 109 29.20 -3.23 17.80
CA GLY A 109 29.68 -4.01 16.66
C GLY A 109 29.42 -5.52 16.73
N ALA A 110 28.85 -6.02 17.83
CA ALA A 110 28.46 -7.41 17.97
C ALA A 110 27.22 -7.72 17.11
N LEU A 111 27.13 -8.95 16.59
CA LEU A 111 25.93 -9.42 15.90
C LEU A 111 24.99 -10.09 16.89
N GLU A 112 23.85 -9.45 17.14
CA GLU A 112 22.70 -10.05 17.80
C GLU A 112 22.11 -11.15 16.92
N GLN A 113 21.78 -12.29 17.53
CA GLN A 113 21.23 -13.46 16.85
C GLN A 113 19.94 -13.88 17.56
N VAL A 114 18.80 -13.80 16.88
CA VAL A 114 17.49 -14.08 17.46
C VAL A 114 16.82 -15.22 16.72
N THR A 115 16.45 -16.27 17.45
CA THR A 115 15.72 -17.43 16.95
C THR A 115 14.80 -17.98 18.03
N ASN A 116 13.83 -18.80 17.63
CA ASN A 116 13.01 -19.59 18.55
C ASN A 116 13.50 -21.04 18.70
N SER A 117 14.65 -21.37 18.10
CA SER A 117 15.23 -22.71 18.15
C SER A 117 16.10 -22.85 19.39
N ASP A 118 15.97 -23.98 20.11
CA ASP A 118 16.77 -24.25 21.32
C ASP A 118 18.28 -24.32 21.04
N THR A 119 18.64 -24.66 19.79
CA THR A 119 20.03 -24.69 19.33
C THR A 119 20.13 -24.09 17.93
N TRP A 120 21.25 -23.43 17.66
CA TRP A 120 21.61 -22.97 16.33
C TRP A 120 23.13 -22.94 16.16
N THR A 121 23.57 -22.96 14.90
CA THR A 121 24.99 -22.81 14.57
C THR A 121 25.23 -21.47 13.88
N PHE A 122 26.33 -20.82 14.25
CA PHE A 122 26.78 -19.57 13.65
C PHE A 122 28.30 -19.61 13.52
N LYS A 123 28.78 -19.84 12.30
CA LYS A 123 30.21 -20.02 11.99
C LYS A 123 30.86 -18.67 11.64
N PRO A 124 32.20 -18.58 11.63
CA PRO A 124 32.90 -17.38 11.14
C PRO A 124 32.48 -16.96 9.72
N SER A 125 32.14 -17.93 8.85
CA SER A 125 31.60 -17.65 7.51
C SER A 125 30.20 -17.03 7.53
N ASP A 126 29.37 -17.37 8.53
CA ASP A 126 28.05 -16.76 8.73
C ASP A 126 28.19 -15.30 9.19
N ASP A 127 29.12 -15.01 10.12
CA ASP A 127 29.46 -13.64 10.53
C ASP A 127 29.91 -12.80 9.32
N GLN A 128 30.88 -13.31 8.55
CA GLN A 128 31.39 -12.64 7.37
C GLN A 128 30.28 -12.37 6.33
N ARG A 129 29.41 -13.35 6.06
CA ARG A 129 28.28 -13.20 5.13
C ARG A 129 27.30 -12.14 5.64
N THR A 130 26.99 -12.15 6.92
CA THR A 130 26.06 -11.20 7.56
C THR A 130 26.60 -9.77 7.48
N ARG A 131 27.87 -9.55 7.83
CA ARG A 131 28.50 -8.22 7.75
C ARG A 131 28.58 -7.70 6.32
N LYS A 132 28.89 -8.57 5.36
CA LYS A 132 28.85 -8.22 3.93
C LYS A 132 27.46 -7.75 3.51
N LEU A 133 26.41 -8.48 3.90
CA LEU A 133 25.03 -8.12 3.61
C LEU A 133 24.60 -6.83 4.31
N LEU A 134 24.98 -6.60 5.58
CA LEU A 134 24.69 -5.35 6.29
C LEU A 134 25.32 -4.14 5.60
N LYS A 135 26.59 -4.25 5.17
CA LYS A 135 27.28 -3.19 4.43
C LYS A 135 26.58 -2.92 3.09
N TRP A 136 26.21 -3.97 2.37
CA TRP A 136 25.47 -3.83 1.11
C TRP A 136 24.07 -3.23 1.32
N ALA A 137 23.34 -3.69 2.32
CA ALA A 137 21.99 -3.23 2.67
C ALA A 137 21.95 -1.72 2.94
N ARG A 138 22.94 -1.18 3.67
CA ARG A 138 23.05 0.26 3.93
C ARG A 138 23.05 1.09 2.64
N LYS A 139 23.82 0.65 1.64
CA LYS A 139 23.88 1.31 0.33
C LYS A 139 22.57 1.12 -0.43
N SER A 140 22.11 -0.14 -0.55
CA SER A 140 20.90 -0.46 -1.32
C SER A 140 19.68 0.28 -0.80
N LEU A 141 19.43 0.28 0.52
CA LEU A 141 18.28 0.95 1.13
C LEU A 141 18.33 2.49 1.07
N ALA A 142 19.52 3.06 0.92
CA ALA A 142 19.70 4.51 0.75
C ALA A 142 19.43 4.96 -0.69
N GLU A 143 19.63 4.08 -1.67
CA GLU A 143 19.55 4.41 -3.11
C GLU A 143 18.27 3.87 -3.77
N ASP A 144 17.71 2.75 -3.29
CA ASP A 144 16.56 2.07 -3.90
C ASP A 144 15.28 2.87 -3.73
N ASP A 145 14.80 3.45 -4.83
CA ASP A 145 13.53 4.18 -4.91
C ASP A 145 12.34 3.31 -5.36
N THR A 146 12.57 2.02 -5.61
CA THR A 146 11.51 1.10 -6.02
C THR A 146 10.57 0.77 -4.87
N LEU A 147 9.35 0.35 -5.20
CA LEU A 147 8.33 0.04 -4.20
C LEU A 147 8.24 -1.46 -3.94
N PRO A 148 8.07 -1.90 -2.67
CA PRO A 148 7.82 -3.31 -2.37
C PRO A 148 6.58 -3.85 -3.09
N GLN A 149 6.56 -5.15 -3.36
CA GLN A 149 5.39 -5.80 -3.92
C GLN A 149 4.11 -5.48 -3.12
N GLY A 150 3.05 -5.14 -3.86
CA GLY A 150 1.76 -4.72 -3.30
C GLY A 150 1.69 -3.23 -2.92
N CYS A 151 2.77 -2.46 -3.09
CA CYS A 151 2.77 -1.02 -2.90
C CYS A 151 2.67 -0.33 -4.27
N SER A 152 1.62 0.45 -4.49
CA SER A 152 1.40 1.16 -5.75
C SER A 152 1.85 2.62 -5.71
N LEU A 153 2.17 3.13 -4.51
CA LEU A 153 2.59 4.49 -4.24
C LEU A 153 3.68 4.49 -3.17
N ALA A 154 4.58 5.47 -3.22
CA ALA A 154 5.51 5.75 -2.13
C ALA A 154 4.75 6.20 -0.88
N PRO A 155 5.32 6.02 0.33
CA PRO A 155 4.72 6.53 1.54
C PRO A 155 4.46 8.03 1.43
N LYS A 156 3.23 8.44 1.73
CA LYS A 156 2.78 9.83 1.67
C LYS A 156 3.31 10.64 2.86
N LEU A 157 3.14 11.95 2.79
CA LEU A 157 3.39 12.88 3.90
C LEU A 157 2.12 13.07 4.75
N LEU A 158 2.27 13.41 6.04
CA LEU A 158 1.14 13.76 6.90
C LEU A 158 0.33 14.95 6.35
N SER A 159 1.00 15.93 5.72
CA SER A 159 0.33 17.08 5.07
C SER A 159 -0.54 16.71 3.86
N GLU A 160 -0.41 15.48 3.36
CA GLU A 160 -1.17 14.94 2.24
C GLU A 160 -2.36 14.08 2.70
N LEU A 161 -2.59 13.97 4.01
CA LEU A 161 -3.65 13.13 4.59
C LEU A 161 -5.05 13.53 4.09
N ARG A 162 -5.27 14.82 3.84
CA ARG A 162 -6.51 15.36 3.23
C ARG A 162 -6.85 14.78 1.85
N PHE A 163 -5.87 14.17 1.18
CA PHE A 163 -6.03 13.52 -0.13
C PHE A 163 -5.96 11.98 -0.01
N ALA A 164 -6.13 11.43 1.19
CA ALA A 164 -6.02 10.00 1.43
C ALA A 164 -7.40 9.34 1.39
N GLU A 165 -7.59 8.42 0.44
CA GLU A 165 -8.80 7.60 0.36
C GLU A 165 -8.56 6.21 0.97
N GLY A 166 -9.22 5.92 2.09
CA GLY A 166 -9.27 4.58 2.68
C GLY A 166 -8.01 4.18 3.44
N PHE A 167 -6.88 4.00 2.75
CA PHE A 167 -5.61 3.57 3.36
C PHE A 167 -4.43 4.42 2.92
N ILE A 168 -3.47 4.59 3.83
CA ILE A 168 -2.25 5.36 3.60
C ILE A 168 -1.02 4.63 4.15
N ASP A 169 0.08 4.75 3.43
CA ASP A 169 1.40 4.34 3.89
C ASP A 169 2.16 5.60 4.36
N LEU A 170 2.75 5.55 5.54
CA LEU A 170 3.41 6.68 6.18
C LEU A 170 4.79 6.28 6.71
N VAL A 171 5.73 7.23 6.67
CA VAL A 171 7.02 7.14 7.38
C VAL A 171 7.11 8.33 8.31
N VAL A 172 7.03 8.07 9.61
CA VAL A 172 6.86 9.07 10.68
C VAL A 172 7.76 8.74 11.88
N ARG A 173 8.05 9.72 12.73
CA ARG A 173 8.51 9.54 14.11
C ARG A 173 7.30 9.38 15.01
N VAL A 174 7.40 8.48 15.99
CA VAL A 174 6.45 8.42 17.10
C VAL A 174 7.05 9.20 18.26
N LEU A 175 6.35 10.24 18.69
CA LEU A 175 6.82 11.17 19.72
C LEU A 175 6.28 10.81 21.11
N ASN A 176 5.13 10.14 21.15
CA ASN A 176 4.50 9.69 22.37
C ASN A 176 3.69 8.42 22.11
N VAL A 177 3.67 7.56 23.13
CA VAL A 177 2.82 6.38 23.24
C VAL A 177 1.97 6.58 24.49
N ASP A 178 0.66 6.51 24.34
CA ASP A 178 -0.28 6.50 25.44
C ASP A 178 -0.97 5.15 25.50
N ASP A 179 -0.46 4.29 26.39
CA ASP A 179 -0.92 2.92 26.61
C ASP A 179 -1.52 2.71 28.02
N SER A 180 -1.87 3.81 28.70
CA SER A 180 -2.52 3.77 30.02
C SER A 180 -3.96 3.22 29.97
N ASP A 181 -4.64 3.36 28.83
CA ASP A 181 -5.98 2.84 28.58
C ASP A 181 -6.12 2.41 27.10
N GLU A 182 -7.13 1.59 26.80
CA GLU A 182 -7.46 1.19 25.43
C GLU A 182 -8.54 2.15 24.84
N PRO A 183 -8.42 2.57 23.57
CA PRO A 183 -7.39 2.19 22.61
C PRO A 183 -6.06 2.93 22.83
N VAL A 184 -4.93 2.24 22.61
CA VAL A 184 -3.60 2.86 22.64
C VAL A 184 -3.47 3.94 21.57
N ARG A 185 -2.89 5.08 21.95
CA ARG A 185 -2.75 6.27 21.09
C ARG A 185 -1.29 6.62 20.88
N LEU A 186 -0.93 6.89 19.63
CA LEU A 186 0.40 7.36 19.25
C LEU A 186 0.30 8.79 18.75
N THR A 187 1.19 9.67 19.23
CA THR A 187 1.40 10.98 18.60
C THR A 187 2.52 10.86 17.59
N VAL A 188 2.23 11.15 16.32
CA VAL A 188 3.16 10.96 15.20
C VAL A 188 3.45 12.25 14.44
N TRP A 189 4.61 12.29 13.79
CA TRP A 189 5.13 13.46 13.08
C TRP A 189 6.10 13.05 11.96
N ASP A 190 6.14 13.76 10.84
CA ASP A 190 7.12 13.53 9.76
C ASP A 190 7.84 14.79 9.25
N GLY A 191 7.59 15.94 9.89
CA GLY A 191 8.15 17.23 9.48
C GLY A 191 7.37 17.93 8.36
N SER A 192 6.36 17.31 7.78
CA SER A 192 5.51 17.92 6.75
C SER A 192 4.32 18.67 7.35
N GLY A 193 3.82 19.69 6.64
CA GLY A 193 2.63 20.45 7.04
C GLY A 193 2.92 21.57 8.04
N ASN A 194 1.86 22.29 8.42
CA ASN A 194 1.97 23.42 9.33
C ASN A 194 1.73 22.98 10.78
N ALA A 195 2.66 23.28 11.69
CA ALA A 195 2.51 22.95 13.11
C ALA A 195 1.26 23.60 13.74
N ALA A 196 0.82 24.76 13.23
CA ALA A 196 -0.40 25.43 13.70
C ALA A 196 -1.69 24.66 13.41
N GLU A 197 -1.66 23.70 12.47
CA GLU A 197 -2.79 22.82 12.14
C GLU A 197 -2.86 21.59 13.07
N SER A 198 -1.88 21.41 13.95
CA SER A 198 -1.86 20.32 14.93
C SER A 198 -2.95 20.48 15.98
N ASP A 199 -3.52 19.36 16.43
CA ASP A 199 -4.46 19.39 17.54
C ASP A 199 -3.76 19.85 18.84
N ARG A 200 -4.33 20.86 19.49
CA ARG A 200 -3.83 21.38 20.77
C ARG A 200 -3.83 20.30 21.86
N ALA A 201 -4.72 19.30 21.79
CA ALA A 201 -4.72 18.19 22.71
C ALA A 201 -3.43 17.35 22.61
N LEU A 202 -2.93 17.11 21.39
CA LEU A 202 -1.68 16.37 21.16
C LEU A 202 -0.46 17.17 21.66
N ILE A 203 -0.46 18.48 21.42
CA ILE A 203 0.59 19.37 21.93
C ILE A 203 0.65 19.32 23.47
N ARG A 204 -0.50 19.44 24.14
CA ARG A 204 -0.59 19.36 25.60
C ARG A 204 -0.14 18.00 26.11
N ALA A 205 -0.60 16.90 25.51
CA ALA A 205 -0.21 15.55 25.90
C ALA A 205 1.32 15.33 25.81
N LEU A 206 1.99 15.91 24.81
CA LEU A 206 3.45 15.91 24.74
C LEU A 206 4.09 16.73 25.87
N GLN A 207 3.59 17.95 26.11
CA GLN A 207 4.10 18.83 27.17
C GLN A 207 3.95 18.23 28.56
N ASP A 208 2.79 17.64 28.87
CA ASP A 208 2.49 17.01 30.15
C ASP A 208 3.43 15.82 30.44
N LYS A 209 3.86 15.11 29.39
CA LYS A 209 4.86 14.03 29.47
C LYS A 209 6.32 14.53 29.38
N GLY A 210 6.54 15.85 29.33
CA GLY A 210 7.87 16.45 29.19
C GLY A 210 8.54 16.17 27.84
N ALA A 211 7.79 15.74 26.83
CA ALA A 211 8.30 15.47 25.49
C ALA A 211 8.45 16.78 24.69
N VAL A 212 9.50 16.84 23.86
CA VAL A 212 9.76 18.00 23.00
C VAL A 212 8.71 18.07 21.90
N VAL A 213 7.98 19.19 21.84
CA VAL A 213 7.05 19.49 20.74
C VAL A 213 7.84 20.05 19.56
N PRO A 214 7.78 19.43 18.37
CA PRO A 214 8.46 19.96 17.19
C PRO A 214 7.93 21.37 16.83
N PRO A 215 8.80 22.33 16.48
CA PRO A 215 8.39 23.69 16.16
C PRO A 215 7.75 23.84 14.76
N TYR A 216 7.85 22.80 13.93
CA TYR A 216 7.29 22.73 12.57
C TYR A 216 6.75 21.32 12.30
N GLY A 217 5.96 21.18 11.24
CA GLY A 217 5.34 19.91 10.87
C GLY A 217 4.08 19.62 11.69
N LEU A 218 3.14 18.94 11.06
CA LEU A 218 1.84 18.57 11.61
C LEU A 218 1.98 17.37 12.56
N LEU A 219 1.35 17.47 13.74
CA LEU A 219 1.13 16.33 14.62
C LEU A 219 -0.20 15.66 14.27
N LYS A 220 -0.19 14.33 14.19
CA LYS A 220 -1.39 13.50 14.06
C LYS A 220 -1.42 12.42 15.11
N GLU A 221 -2.63 11.94 15.38
CA GLU A 221 -2.85 10.79 16.24
C GLU A 221 -3.00 9.53 15.41
N VAL A 222 -2.39 8.42 15.85
CA VAL A 222 -2.70 7.07 15.40
C VAL A 222 -3.35 6.30 16.54
N ILE A 223 -4.56 5.81 16.31
CA ILE A 223 -5.34 5.04 17.29
C ILE A 223 -5.22 3.55 16.98
N MET A 224 -4.86 2.76 17.97
CA MET A 224 -4.68 1.31 17.87
C MET A 224 -5.61 0.60 18.85
N SER A 225 -6.63 -0.08 18.33
CA SER A 225 -7.69 -0.65 19.18
C SER A 225 -7.52 -2.13 19.52
N SER A 226 -6.81 -2.91 18.69
CA SER A 226 -6.73 -4.38 18.83
C SER A 226 -5.34 -4.95 18.56
N CYS A 227 -4.38 -4.11 18.15
CA CYS A 227 -3.07 -4.56 17.66
C CYS A 227 -1.92 -4.28 18.63
N TRP A 228 -2.19 -3.64 19.78
CA TRP A 228 -1.12 -3.23 20.69
C TRP A 228 -0.36 -4.43 21.28
N SER A 229 -1.07 -5.49 21.65
CA SER A 229 -0.47 -6.73 22.13
C SER A 229 0.55 -7.30 21.15
N VAL A 230 0.22 -7.35 19.85
CA VAL A 230 1.11 -7.82 18.79
C VAL A 230 2.34 -6.92 18.65
N VAL A 231 2.16 -5.60 18.69
CA VAL A 231 3.27 -4.63 18.60
C VAL A 231 4.23 -4.79 19.79
N ARG A 232 3.68 -4.94 21.00
CA ARG A 232 4.46 -5.16 22.23
C ARG A 232 5.22 -6.48 22.19
N GLU A 233 4.54 -7.57 21.83
CA GLU A 233 5.12 -8.90 21.81
C GLU A 233 6.17 -9.09 20.70
N MET A 234 6.05 -8.35 19.59
CA MET A 234 7.09 -8.27 18.56
C MET A 234 8.28 -7.38 18.99
N GLY A 235 8.19 -6.70 20.13
CA GLY A 235 9.29 -5.98 20.76
C GLY A 235 9.58 -4.62 20.12
N PHE A 236 8.55 -3.93 19.61
CA PHE A 236 8.68 -2.64 18.93
C PHE A 236 8.70 -1.43 19.85
N VAL A 237 8.17 -1.52 21.07
CA VAL A 237 7.91 -0.39 21.98
C VAL A 237 9.15 0.48 22.17
N ASP A 238 10.28 -0.12 22.55
CA ASP A 238 11.52 0.61 22.83
C ASP A 238 12.09 1.32 21.60
N GLY A 239 11.94 0.72 20.42
CA GLY A 239 12.48 1.24 19.17
C GLY A 239 11.59 2.31 18.55
N MET A 240 10.27 2.18 18.70
CA MET A 240 9.28 3.05 18.07
C MET A 240 9.44 4.54 18.45
N LEU A 241 9.81 4.81 19.70
CA LEU A 241 10.06 6.18 20.19
C LEU A 241 11.44 6.74 19.80
N LYS A 242 12.39 5.86 19.40
CA LYS A 242 13.79 6.23 19.15
C LYS A 242 14.11 6.37 17.67
N THR A 243 13.37 5.66 16.82
CA THR A 243 13.66 5.59 15.37
C THR A 243 12.47 6.02 14.53
N TRP A 244 12.71 6.28 13.25
CA TRP A 244 11.63 6.40 12.28
C TRP A 244 10.85 5.08 12.19
N CYS A 245 9.57 5.19 11.87
CA CYS A 245 8.64 4.07 11.78
C CYS A 245 7.91 4.14 10.44
N ARG A 246 7.74 3.00 9.78
CA ARG A 246 6.88 2.88 8.61
C ARG A 246 5.58 2.17 8.99
N PHE A 247 4.48 2.87 8.81
CA PHE A 247 3.12 2.32 8.88
C PHE A 247 2.66 2.04 7.45
N ARG A 248 2.14 0.84 7.21
CA ARG A 248 1.59 0.45 5.91
C ARG A 248 0.13 0.08 6.06
N ASN A 249 -0.72 0.42 5.09
CA ASN A 249 -2.15 0.19 5.15
C ASN A 249 -2.78 0.75 6.44
N LEU A 250 -2.41 1.97 6.80
CA LEU A 250 -3.04 2.66 7.92
C LEU A 250 -4.40 3.18 7.45
N ALA A 251 -5.47 2.82 8.15
CA ALA A 251 -6.81 3.20 7.73
C ALA A 251 -7.05 4.69 8.02
N VAL A 252 -7.55 5.43 7.02
CA VAL A 252 -7.93 6.84 7.15
C VAL A 252 -9.45 6.89 7.29
N GLY A 253 -9.91 7.28 8.47
CA GLY A 253 -11.32 7.52 8.76
C GLY A 253 -11.61 9.01 8.90
N ILE A 254 -12.88 9.37 8.72
CA ILE A 254 -13.46 10.63 9.18
C ILE A 254 -14.41 10.20 10.30
N ASP A 255 -14.24 10.77 11.51
CA ASP A 255 -14.93 10.41 12.76
C ASP A 255 -16.17 9.49 12.63
N GLU A 256 -15.99 8.20 12.95
CA GLU A 256 -17.05 7.42 13.61
C GLU A 256 -16.91 7.71 15.11
N PRO A 257 -18.00 8.05 15.83
CA PRO A 257 -17.93 8.48 17.22
C PRO A 257 -17.23 7.42 18.08
N ILE A 258 -16.19 7.87 18.81
CA ILE A 258 -15.61 7.08 19.89
C ILE A 258 -16.69 7.02 20.98
N PRO A 259 -17.09 5.82 21.47
CA PRO A 259 -18.06 5.71 22.56
C PRO A 259 -17.65 6.61 23.73
N GLY A 260 -18.48 7.61 24.07
CA GLY A 260 -18.26 8.49 25.22
C GLY A 260 -17.65 9.88 24.95
N THR A 261 -17.45 10.31 23.71
CA THR A 261 -16.92 11.67 23.42
C THR A 261 -17.83 12.48 22.48
N ALA A 262 -18.04 13.76 22.79
CA ALA A 262 -18.86 14.67 21.99
C ALA A 262 -18.13 15.12 20.72
N VAL A 263 -18.80 15.03 19.56
CA VAL A 263 -18.24 15.35 18.24
C VAL A 263 -18.24 16.86 18.01
N ALA A 264 -17.07 17.44 17.73
CA ALA A 264 -16.94 18.82 17.26
C ALA A 264 -17.21 18.92 15.75
N PRO A 265 -17.82 20.02 15.24
CA PRO A 265 -18.12 20.16 13.82
C PRO A 265 -16.84 20.47 13.03
N GLY A 266 -16.46 19.55 12.15
CA GLY A 266 -15.23 19.61 11.34
C GLY A 266 -14.49 18.28 11.45
N GLY A 267 -14.99 17.26 10.76
CA GLY A 267 -14.54 15.87 10.91
C GLY A 267 -13.02 15.74 10.83
N ARG A 268 -12.41 15.28 11.92
CA ARG A 268 -10.96 15.14 12.00
C ARG A 268 -10.56 13.87 11.25
N GLU A 269 -9.49 13.93 10.45
CA GLU A 269 -8.95 12.71 9.86
C GLU A 269 -8.28 11.89 10.96
N VAL A 270 -8.81 10.70 11.21
CA VAL A 270 -8.33 9.78 12.22
C VAL A 270 -7.55 8.65 11.55
N LEU A 271 -6.31 8.46 11.96
CA LEU A 271 -5.50 7.34 11.52
C LEU A 271 -5.74 6.14 12.43
N ARG A 272 -6.16 5.02 11.87
CA ARG A 272 -6.45 3.79 12.62
C ARG A 272 -5.47 2.70 12.26
N PHE A 273 -4.77 2.22 13.29
CA PHE A 273 -3.96 1.02 13.24
C PHE A 273 -4.87 -0.19 13.46
N ARG A 274 -5.03 -1.02 12.43
CA ARG A 274 -5.87 -2.22 12.44
C ARG A 274 -5.03 -3.46 12.09
N GLU A 275 -5.65 -4.63 12.12
CA GLU A 275 -5.00 -5.91 11.83
C GLU A 275 -4.41 -5.95 10.40
N VAL A 276 -4.95 -5.13 9.49
CA VAL A 276 -4.42 -4.97 8.13
C VAL A 276 -3.13 -4.16 8.07
N THR A 277 -2.87 -3.32 9.07
CA THR A 277 -1.74 -2.40 9.13
C THR A 277 -0.43 -3.17 9.40
N SER A 278 0.62 -2.84 8.64
CA SER A 278 1.97 -3.30 8.95
C SER A 278 2.75 -2.20 9.66
N PHE A 279 3.71 -2.61 10.49
CA PHE A 279 4.60 -1.71 11.21
C PHE A 279 6.02 -2.25 11.18
N VAL A 280 6.99 -1.37 10.97
CA VAL A 280 8.42 -1.70 11.02
C VAL A 280 9.24 -0.45 11.35
N LEU A 281 10.36 -0.62 12.04
CA LEU A 281 11.32 0.45 12.30
C LEU A 281 12.18 0.71 11.06
N MET A 282 12.49 1.98 10.82
CA MET A 282 13.21 2.44 9.64
C MET A 282 14.56 3.04 10.07
N PRO A 283 15.68 2.59 9.47
CA PRO A 283 16.99 3.18 9.75
C PRO A 283 17.12 4.58 9.12
N ASP A 284 17.92 5.44 9.73
CA ASP A 284 18.07 6.84 9.29
C ASP A 284 18.62 6.99 7.86
N PHE A 285 19.42 6.00 7.40
CA PHE A 285 19.96 5.99 6.04
C PHE A 285 18.96 5.54 4.98
N ALA A 286 17.77 5.03 5.34
CA ALA A 286 16.78 4.61 4.35
C ALA A 286 16.29 5.82 3.54
N LEU A 287 16.16 5.68 2.22
CA LEU A 287 15.81 6.77 1.31
C LEU A 287 14.52 7.51 1.74
N ASP A 288 13.49 6.75 2.15
CA ASP A 288 12.23 7.34 2.60
C ASP A 288 12.42 8.23 3.84
N VAL A 289 13.32 7.86 4.76
CA VAL A 289 13.65 8.62 5.97
C VAL A 289 14.48 9.86 5.62
N GLN A 290 15.50 9.72 4.80
CA GLN A 290 16.33 10.85 4.33
C GLN A 290 15.47 11.94 3.68
N ARG A 291 14.44 11.55 2.91
CA ARG A 291 13.46 12.47 2.31
C ARG A 291 12.63 13.24 3.35
N ARG A 292 12.38 12.69 4.54
CA ARG A 292 11.69 13.43 5.62
C ARG A 292 12.65 14.37 6.34
N CYS A 293 13.86 13.89 6.66
CA CYS A 293 14.89 14.73 7.29
C CYS A 293 15.28 15.94 6.41
N SER A 294 15.17 15.85 5.08
CA SER A 294 15.44 17.00 4.20
C SER A 294 14.36 18.08 4.25
N LEU A 295 13.12 17.76 4.67
CA LEU A 295 12.07 18.74 4.92
C LEU A 295 12.43 19.65 6.09
N THR A 296 13.11 19.10 7.08
CA THR A 296 13.41 19.75 8.36
C THR A 296 14.70 20.56 8.33
N THR A 297 15.54 20.31 7.32
CA THR A 297 16.84 20.99 7.13
C THR A 297 16.74 22.24 6.25
N ARG A 298 15.55 22.54 5.70
CA ARG A 298 15.34 23.81 4.98
C ARG A 298 15.37 24.96 6.00
N PRO A 299 16.35 25.89 5.93
CA PRO A 299 16.28 27.10 6.72
C PRO A 299 15.02 27.85 6.30
N ASN A 300 14.30 28.40 7.28
CA ASN A 300 13.28 29.41 7.03
C ASN A 300 13.96 30.62 6.36
N LEU A 301 14.05 30.63 5.02
CA LEU A 301 14.30 31.85 4.26
C LEU A 301 13.01 32.68 4.25
N SER A 302 12.87 33.39 5.37
CA SER A 302 12.43 34.78 5.52
C SER A 302 11.08 35.19 4.93
N THR A 303 10.13 35.43 5.85
CA THR A 303 9.66 36.80 6.09
C THR A 303 10.85 37.75 6.17
N THR A 304 11.13 38.47 5.09
CA THR A 304 11.50 39.91 5.03
C THR A 304 11.88 40.22 3.59
N ALA A 305 11.19 41.20 3.02
CA ALA A 305 11.43 41.74 1.69
C ALA A 305 12.75 42.51 1.61
N SER A 306 13.46 42.34 0.50
CA SER A 306 14.26 43.40 -0.11
C SER A 306 14.42 43.09 -1.60
N ASN A 307 14.03 44.06 -2.42
CA ASN A 307 14.18 44.12 -3.86
C ASN A 307 15.61 43.79 -4.29
N ASP A 308 15.77 42.93 -5.30
CA ASP A 308 16.43 43.37 -6.53
C ASP A 308 16.13 42.46 -7.72
N GLN A 309 16.04 43.11 -8.87
CA GLN A 309 15.47 42.63 -10.13
C GLN A 309 16.41 41.69 -10.88
N ILE A 310 15.95 40.49 -11.26
CA ILE A 310 16.31 39.86 -12.55
C ILE A 310 15.08 39.17 -13.16
N ARG A 311 14.60 39.75 -14.28
CA ARG A 311 13.68 39.25 -15.34
C ARG A 311 14.08 37.84 -15.82
N ALA A 312 13.25 36.89 -16.26
CA ALA A 312 11.88 36.80 -16.79
C ALA A 312 11.52 35.27 -16.94
N PRO A 313 10.40 34.83 -17.57
CA PRO A 313 9.10 35.45 -17.82
C PRO A 313 7.91 34.69 -17.19
N SER A 314 6.80 35.41 -17.13
CA SER A 314 5.47 35.08 -16.63
C SER A 314 4.72 33.98 -17.40
N VAL A 315 4.03 33.10 -16.67
CA VAL A 315 2.71 32.60 -17.08
C VAL A 315 1.74 32.87 -15.94
N ALA A 316 0.62 33.48 -16.30
CA ALA A 316 -0.30 34.27 -15.50
C ALA A 316 -0.86 33.61 -14.22
N GLU A 317 -0.85 34.45 -13.19
CA GLU A 317 -1.89 34.69 -12.20
C GLU A 317 -3.21 33.93 -12.35
N ASN A 318 -3.63 33.26 -11.26
CA ASN A 318 -4.93 33.50 -10.64
C ASN A 318 -4.95 32.87 -9.24
N LEU A 319 -4.66 33.69 -8.22
CA LEU A 319 -5.24 33.52 -6.90
C LEU A 319 -6.56 34.31 -6.88
N VAL A 320 -7.67 33.64 -6.50
CA VAL A 320 -8.72 34.10 -5.58
C VAL A 320 -10.02 33.33 -5.87
N ARG A 321 -10.31 32.32 -5.04
CA ARG A 321 -11.59 32.13 -4.33
C ARG A 321 -11.54 30.80 -3.58
N GLY A 322 -11.84 30.86 -2.28
CA GLY A 322 -12.11 29.67 -1.49
C GLY A 322 -13.27 28.90 -2.10
N GLY A 323 -12.95 27.72 -2.63
CA GLY A 323 -13.88 26.72 -3.11
C GLY A 323 -13.19 25.37 -2.95
N LEU A 324 -13.94 24.38 -2.45
CA LEU A 324 -13.49 22.98 -2.38
C LEU A 324 -12.83 22.59 -3.71
N ARG A 325 -11.56 22.17 -3.68
CA ARG A 325 -10.92 21.63 -4.88
C ARG A 325 -11.77 20.43 -5.34
N PRO A 326 -12.19 20.38 -6.61
CA PRO A 326 -12.96 19.25 -7.11
C PRO A 326 -12.08 17.99 -7.02
N VAL A 327 -12.66 16.89 -6.51
CA VAL A 327 -12.03 15.57 -6.48
C VAL A 327 -11.51 15.27 -7.88
N GLN A 328 -10.20 15.06 -8.01
CA GLN A 328 -9.59 14.75 -9.29
C GLN A 328 -9.72 13.24 -9.52
N VAL A 329 -10.42 12.86 -10.58
CA VAL A 329 -10.60 11.46 -10.97
C VAL A 329 -9.72 11.17 -12.19
N ILE A 330 -8.85 10.17 -12.08
CA ILE A 330 -8.01 9.69 -13.17
C ILE A 330 -8.05 8.17 -13.25
N THR A 331 -7.75 7.64 -14.43
CA THR A 331 -7.43 6.23 -14.62
C THR A 331 -5.94 6.08 -14.91
N VAL A 332 -5.34 5.05 -14.33
CA VAL A 332 -3.93 4.72 -14.52
C VAL A 332 -3.86 3.41 -15.31
N ILE A 333 -3.14 3.44 -16.43
CA ILE A 333 -2.85 2.28 -17.28
C ILE A 333 -1.35 1.98 -17.26
N PRO A 334 -0.88 0.76 -17.60
CA PRO A 334 0.54 0.46 -17.62
C PRO A 334 1.36 1.38 -18.52
N ASP A 335 2.51 1.84 -18.03
CA ASP A 335 3.48 2.67 -18.75
C ASP A 335 3.77 2.19 -20.17
N ARG A 336 3.95 0.88 -20.35
CA ARG A 336 4.22 0.27 -21.66
C ARG A 336 3.09 0.49 -22.66
N ILE A 337 1.84 0.57 -22.19
CA ILE A 337 0.67 0.80 -23.03
C ILE A 337 0.56 2.31 -23.30
N GLN A 338 0.68 3.13 -22.25
CA GLN A 338 0.59 4.58 -22.38
C GLN A 338 1.64 5.16 -23.33
N LYS A 339 2.87 4.62 -23.32
CA LYS A 339 3.99 5.11 -24.14
C LYS A 339 4.01 4.53 -25.55
N ASN A 340 3.63 3.26 -25.72
CA ASN A 340 3.85 2.53 -26.98
C ASN A 340 2.59 2.22 -27.78
N ILE A 341 1.39 2.36 -27.18
CA ILE A 341 0.12 2.03 -27.84
C ILE A 341 -0.70 3.32 -28.04
N PRO A 342 -0.97 3.72 -29.29
CA PRO A 342 -1.72 4.94 -29.57
C PRO A 342 -3.15 4.83 -29.08
N VAL A 343 -3.73 5.97 -28.70
CA VAL A 343 -5.15 6.07 -28.32
C VAL A 343 -6.01 5.81 -29.55
N THR A 344 -6.76 4.70 -29.53
CA THR A 344 -7.72 4.31 -30.57
C THR A 344 -9.07 5.02 -30.32
N PRO A 345 -9.62 5.76 -31.28
CA PRO A 345 -10.95 6.37 -31.17
C PRO A 345 -12.06 5.31 -31.01
N LEU A 346 -13.12 5.62 -30.27
CA LEU A 346 -14.24 4.68 -30.04
C LEU A 346 -14.89 4.24 -31.35
N ARG A 347 -15.05 5.14 -32.33
CA ARG A 347 -15.59 4.82 -33.66
C ARG A 347 -14.80 3.70 -34.36
N GLU A 348 -13.47 3.72 -34.24
CA GLU A 348 -12.59 2.74 -34.88
C GLU A 348 -12.71 1.39 -34.16
N ILE A 349 -12.75 1.43 -32.82
CA ILE A 349 -12.96 0.23 -31.99
C ILE A 349 -14.29 -0.45 -32.35
N LEU A 350 -15.38 0.33 -32.44
CA LEU A 350 -16.71 -0.16 -32.77
C LEU A 350 -16.80 -0.73 -34.19
N SER A 351 -16.04 -0.17 -35.14
CA SER A 351 -15.95 -0.66 -36.52
C SER A 351 -14.96 -1.81 -36.75
N SER A 352 -14.22 -2.24 -35.71
CA SER A 352 -13.17 -3.26 -35.84
C SER A 352 -13.78 -4.63 -36.18
N SER A 353 -13.39 -5.19 -37.33
CA SER A 353 -13.77 -6.56 -37.73
C SER A 353 -13.00 -7.66 -36.99
N GLN A 354 -11.96 -7.30 -36.22
CA GLN A 354 -11.13 -8.23 -35.47
C GLN A 354 -11.55 -8.31 -34.00
N ALA A 355 -11.99 -9.51 -33.57
CA ALA A 355 -12.21 -9.87 -32.18
C ALA A 355 -11.71 -11.31 -31.92
N PRO A 356 -10.92 -11.57 -30.87
CA PRO A 356 -10.56 -10.65 -29.79
C PRO A 356 -9.40 -9.72 -30.15
N ARG A 357 -9.50 -8.45 -29.75
CA ARG A 357 -8.43 -7.44 -29.91
C ARG A 357 -8.36 -6.54 -28.67
N LYS A 358 -7.16 -6.05 -28.34
CA LYS A 358 -6.94 -5.10 -27.25
C LYS A 358 -6.78 -3.70 -27.80
N PHE A 359 -7.32 -2.72 -27.08
CA PHE A 359 -7.29 -1.32 -27.43
C PHE A 359 -6.96 -0.46 -26.21
N HIS A 360 -6.36 0.69 -26.46
CA HIS A 360 -6.19 1.78 -25.52
C HIS A 360 -7.06 2.93 -26.03
N CYS A 361 -8.10 3.35 -25.31
CA CYS A 361 -8.95 4.48 -25.71
C CYS A 361 -9.04 5.55 -24.64
N CYS A 362 -9.51 6.74 -25.01
CA CYS A 362 -9.71 7.86 -24.11
C CYS A 362 -11.16 8.34 -24.23
N ALA A 363 -11.95 8.20 -23.17
CA ALA A 363 -13.39 8.47 -23.18
C ALA A 363 -13.88 8.89 -21.79
N ARG A 364 -14.98 9.66 -21.73
CA ARG A 364 -15.61 10.06 -20.46
C ARG A 364 -16.60 9.00 -20.00
N VAL A 365 -16.77 8.81 -18.70
CA VAL A 365 -17.84 7.95 -18.17
C VAL A 365 -19.17 8.68 -18.25
N ARG A 366 -20.19 8.01 -18.78
CA ARG A 366 -21.57 8.50 -18.89
C ARG A 366 -22.45 7.89 -17.80
N SER A 367 -22.39 6.58 -17.63
CA SER A 367 -23.26 5.86 -16.68
C SER A 367 -22.64 4.53 -16.24
N ILE A 368 -23.22 3.97 -15.19
CA ILE A 368 -22.86 2.67 -14.62
C ILE A 368 -24.11 1.81 -14.61
N TRP A 369 -23.98 0.54 -15.00
CA TRP A 369 -25.05 -0.44 -14.95
C TRP A 369 -24.61 -1.71 -14.21
N PRO A 370 -25.39 -2.22 -13.25
CA PRO A 370 -26.64 -1.67 -12.73
C PRO A 370 -26.47 -0.32 -12.00
N SER A 371 -27.52 0.49 -11.94
CA SER A 371 -27.54 1.73 -11.16
C SER A 371 -27.58 1.47 -9.65
N ASP A 372 -28.18 0.34 -9.27
CA ASP A 372 -28.28 -0.08 -7.87
C ASP A 372 -26.94 -0.64 -7.40
N ILE A 373 -26.32 0.02 -6.41
CA ILE A 373 -25.02 -0.37 -5.87
C ILE A 373 -25.00 -1.82 -5.37
N GLU A 374 -26.14 -2.33 -4.88
CA GLU A 374 -26.28 -3.67 -4.31
C GLU A 374 -26.11 -4.78 -5.36
N LYS A 375 -26.31 -4.44 -6.65
CA LYS A 375 -26.19 -5.37 -7.77
C LYS A 375 -24.82 -5.33 -8.46
N ILE A 376 -23.91 -4.46 -8.01
CA ILE A 376 -22.55 -4.33 -8.56
C ILE A 376 -21.68 -5.55 -8.20
N CYS A 377 -21.95 -6.17 -7.06
CA CYS A 377 -21.37 -7.45 -6.65
C CYS A 377 -22.42 -8.55 -6.77
N LYS A 378 -21.98 -9.76 -7.13
CA LYS A 378 -22.83 -10.96 -7.10
C LYS A 378 -22.11 -12.11 -6.38
N PRO A 379 -22.84 -13.05 -5.76
CA PRO A 379 -22.25 -14.28 -5.25
C PRO A 379 -21.59 -15.09 -6.38
N THR A 380 -20.49 -15.76 -6.06
CA THR A 380 -19.78 -16.63 -7.00
C THR A 380 -20.53 -17.95 -7.17
N SER A 381 -20.57 -18.48 -8.39
CA SER A 381 -21.28 -19.72 -8.69
C SER A 381 -20.76 -20.87 -7.82
N GLY A 382 -21.62 -21.39 -6.93
CA GLY A 382 -21.28 -22.50 -6.02
C GLY A 382 -20.87 -22.09 -4.60
N ASN A 383 -20.74 -20.80 -4.29
CA ASN A 383 -20.44 -20.34 -2.94
C ASN A 383 -21.15 -19.00 -2.61
N THR A 384 -22.10 -19.02 -1.68
CA THR A 384 -22.85 -17.84 -1.24
C THR A 384 -22.04 -16.90 -0.33
N SER A 385 -20.87 -17.32 0.14
CA SER A 385 -19.99 -16.51 1.01
C SER A 385 -18.93 -15.71 0.26
N GLU A 386 -18.75 -15.97 -1.05
CA GLU A 386 -17.73 -15.32 -1.88
C GLU A 386 -18.38 -14.45 -2.96
N PHE A 387 -17.97 -13.18 -3.04
CA PHE A 387 -18.55 -12.20 -3.96
C PHE A 387 -17.58 -11.82 -5.07
N ILE A 388 -18.14 -11.49 -6.23
CA ILE A 388 -17.39 -11.02 -7.40
C ILE A 388 -18.03 -9.77 -7.99
N TYR A 389 -17.19 -8.81 -8.40
CA TYR A 389 -17.66 -7.64 -9.13
C TYR A 389 -18.16 -8.02 -10.52
N SER A 390 -19.29 -7.42 -10.92
CA SER A 390 -19.93 -7.67 -12.21
C SER A 390 -20.82 -6.49 -12.60
N PHE A 391 -20.27 -5.49 -13.27
CA PHE A 391 -21.01 -4.32 -13.75
C PHE A 391 -20.46 -3.84 -15.09
N ALA A 392 -21.10 -2.83 -15.67
CA ALA A 392 -20.68 -2.20 -16.91
C ALA A 392 -20.59 -0.68 -16.76
N LEU A 393 -19.57 -0.09 -17.37
CA LEU A 393 -19.44 1.35 -17.56
C LEU A 393 -19.88 1.69 -18.98
N THR A 394 -20.77 2.66 -19.14
CA THR A 394 -21.00 3.29 -20.45
C THR A 394 -20.04 4.47 -20.55
N VAL A 395 -19.14 4.43 -21.53
CA VAL A 395 -18.23 5.54 -21.84
C VAL A 395 -18.63 6.20 -23.14
N GLU A 396 -18.34 7.49 -23.27
CA GLU A 396 -18.63 8.26 -24.48
C GLU A 396 -17.44 9.12 -24.92
N GLN A 397 -17.31 9.24 -26.24
CA GLN A 397 -16.36 10.09 -26.93
C GLN A 397 -17.11 10.73 -28.10
N GLU A 398 -17.29 12.05 -28.06
CA GLU A 398 -18.08 12.80 -29.05
C GLU A 398 -19.52 12.24 -29.17
N SER A 399 -19.92 11.73 -30.34
CA SER A 399 -21.23 11.10 -30.59
C SER A 399 -21.25 9.59 -30.32
N GLU A 400 -20.09 8.98 -30.05
CA GLU A 400 -19.96 7.54 -29.88
C GLU A 400 -20.08 7.14 -28.41
N SER A 401 -20.75 6.00 -28.16
CA SER A 401 -20.83 5.42 -26.82
C SER A 401 -20.61 3.91 -26.84
N MET A 402 -20.04 3.38 -25.76
CA MET A 402 -19.71 1.96 -25.66
C MET A 402 -19.84 1.47 -24.23
N ASN A 403 -20.25 0.21 -24.07
CA ASN A 403 -20.28 -0.47 -22.78
C ASN A 403 -19.01 -1.28 -22.54
N ILE A 404 -18.31 -0.97 -21.44
CA ILE A 404 -17.14 -1.68 -20.95
C ILE A 404 -17.55 -2.52 -19.74
N ILE A 405 -17.41 -3.83 -19.84
CA ILE A 405 -17.67 -4.77 -18.76
C ILE A 405 -16.51 -4.74 -17.78
N VAL A 406 -16.82 -4.55 -16.50
CA VAL A 406 -15.90 -4.55 -15.37
C VAL A 406 -16.23 -5.77 -14.52
N TYR A 407 -15.37 -6.79 -14.57
CA TYR A 407 -15.66 -8.10 -14.00
C TYR A 407 -14.44 -8.77 -13.36
N GLY A 408 -14.66 -9.45 -12.23
CA GLY A 408 -13.68 -10.31 -11.57
C GLY A 408 -12.39 -9.61 -11.18
N LYS A 409 -11.24 -10.23 -11.47
CA LYS A 409 -9.92 -9.69 -11.09
C LYS A 409 -9.60 -8.33 -11.74
N ASP A 410 -10.10 -8.08 -12.95
CA ASP A 410 -9.94 -6.77 -13.59
C ASP A 410 -10.71 -5.68 -12.84
N ALA A 411 -11.89 -6.03 -12.29
CA ALA A 411 -12.67 -5.13 -11.47
C ALA A 411 -12.04 -4.89 -10.09
N GLU A 412 -11.48 -5.93 -9.46
CA GLU A 412 -10.71 -5.78 -8.21
C GLU A 412 -9.47 -4.88 -8.41
N HIS A 413 -8.81 -5.00 -9.57
CA HIS A 413 -7.70 -4.12 -9.94
C HIS A 413 -8.19 -2.69 -10.17
N PHE A 414 -9.28 -2.51 -10.90
CA PHE A 414 -9.89 -1.21 -11.17
C PHE A 414 -10.32 -0.50 -9.88
N LEU A 415 -10.99 -1.21 -8.97
CA LEU A 415 -11.49 -0.72 -7.68
C LEU A 415 -10.53 -1.01 -6.53
N HIS A 416 -9.22 -0.94 -6.79
CA HIS A 416 -8.18 -1.32 -5.83
C HIS A 416 -8.43 -0.82 -4.40
N GLY A 417 -8.25 -1.72 -3.43
CA GLY A 417 -8.50 -1.45 -2.01
C GLY A 417 -9.95 -1.64 -1.56
N ILE A 418 -10.88 -1.97 -2.45
CA ILE A 418 -12.26 -2.34 -2.11
C ILE A 418 -12.47 -3.83 -2.45
N PRO A 419 -12.51 -4.73 -1.46
CA PRO A 419 -12.78 -6.13 -1.74
C PRO A 419 -14.27 -6.33 -2.10
N PRO A 420 -14.60 -7.22 -3.06
CA PRO A 420 -15.97 -7.57 -3.35
C PRO A 420 -16.60 -8.26 -2.14
N CYS A 421 -17.78 -7.82 -1.75
CA CYS A 421 -18.53 -8.36 -0.63
C CYS A 421 -20.04 -8.28 -0.91
N ASP A 422 -20.83 -8.75 0.05
CA ASP A 422 -22.27 -8.51 0.07
C ASP A 422 -22.56 -7.01 0.21
N LEU A 423 -23.11 -6.41 -0.85
CA LEU A 423 -23.47 -4.99 -0.90
C LEU A 423 -24.92 -4.72 -0.50
N SER A 424 -25.73 -5.75 -0.26
CA SER A 424 -27.07 -5.57 0.32
C SER A 424 -26.99 -5.06 1.77
N ARG A 425 -25.91 -5.41 2.47
CA ARG A 425 -25.62 -4.95 3.83
C ARG A 425 -24.84 -3.63 3.81
N SER A 426 -25.13 -2.74 4.75
CA SER A 426 -24.33 -1.53 4.94
C SER A 426 -22.94 -1.91 5.48
N THR A 427 -21.91 -1.79 4.63
CA THR A 427 -20.52 -2.14 4.93
C THR A 427 -19.60 -1.00 4.52
N SER A 428 -18.39 -0.95 5.09
CA SER A 428 -17.37 0.03 4.69
C SER A 428 -17.05 -0.06 3.19
N SER A 429 -17.07 -1.27 2.62
CA SER A 429 -16.91 -1.50 1.18
C SER A 429 -18.05 -0.88 0.36
N LYS A 430 -19.31 -1.00 0.80
CA LYS A 430 -20.47 -0.36 0.14
C LYS A 430 -20.32 1.15 0.10
N ASN A 431 -20.01 1.77 1.24
CA ASN A 431 -19.85 3.23 1.35
C ASN A 431 -18.67 3.74 0.51
N LEU A 432 -17.54 3.03 0.50
CA LEU A 432 -16.36 3.42 -0.28
C LEU A 432 -16.58 3.24 -1.78
N LEU A 433 -17.27 2.16 -2.17
CA LEU A 433 -17.64 1.91 -3.56
C LEU A 433 -18.60 2.99 -4.07
N GLU A 434 -19.62 3.33 -3.29
CA GLU A 434 -20.59 4.38 -3.64
C GLU A 434 -19.92 5.73 -3.84
N LYS A 435 -19.03 6.14 -2.93
CA LYS A 435 -18.23 7.36 -3.08
C LYS A 435 -17.39 7.34 -4.36
N ARG A 436 -16.70 6.22 -4.63
CA ARG A 436 -15.80 6.09 -5.78
C ARG A 436 -16.54 6.09 -7.11
N LEU A 437 -17.65 5.36 -7.21
CA LEU A 437 -18.48 5.34 -8.42
C LEU A 437 -19.19 6.69 -8.64
N THR A 438 -19.60 7.37 -7.56
CA THR A 438 -20.16 8.72 -7.65
C THR A 438 -19.12 9.73 -8.12
N ALA A 439 -17.88 9.67 -7.62
CA ALA A 439 -16.79 10.50 -8.10
C ALA A 439 -16.52 10.24 -9.60
N LEU A 440 -16.48 8.96 -10.01
CA LEU A 440 -16.31 8.58 -11.40
C LEU A 440 -17.40 9.13 -12.32
N LEU A 441 -18.66 9.11 -11.89
CA LEU A 441 -19.79 9.66 -12.65
C LEU A 441 -19.77 11.21 -12.72
N LYS A 442 -19.20 11.87 -11.70
CA LYS A 442 -19.04 13.32 -11.67
C LYS A 442 -17.81 13.81 -12.45
N ALA A 443 -16.92 12.91 -12.84
CA ALA A 443 -15.72 13.24 -13.60
C ALA A 443 -16.09 13.75 -15.00
N SER A 444 -15.75 15.01 -15.27
CA SER A 444 -15.98 15.64 -16.58
C SER A 444 -14.84 15.44 -17.57
N ASN A 445 -13.70 14.92 -17.12
CA ASN A 445 -12.54 14.65 -17.95
C ASN A 445 -12.65 13.32 -18.69
N ALA A 446 -12.02 13.27 -19.87
CA ALA A 446 -11.78 12.00 -20.55
C ALA A 446 -10.72 11.20 -19.79
N LEU A 447 -10.94 9.89 -19.68
CA LEU A 447 -10.12 8.95 -18.94
C LEU A 447 -9.54 7.91 -19.90
N HIS A 448 -8.36 7.40 -19.58
CA HIS A 448 -7.69 6.35 -20.36
C HIS A 448 -8.19 4.96 -19.96
N TRP A 449 -8.52 4.12 -20.95
CA TRP A 449 -9.07 2.79 -20.74
C TRP A 449 -8.32 1.76 -21.55
N CYS A 450 -7.90 0.67 -20.90
CA CYS A 450 -7.46 -0.54 -21.59
C CYS A 450 -8.64 -1.50 -21.71
N ILE A 451 -9.08 -1.77 -22.95
CA ILE A 451 -10.25 -2.60 -23.23
C ILE A 451 -9.94 -3.73 -24.20
N LYS A 452 -10.54 -4.90 -23.99
CA LYS A 452 -10.42 -6.07 -24.85
C LYS A 452 -11.78 -6.42 -25.43
N SER A 453 -11.87 -6.54 -26.76
CA SER A 453 -13.05 -7.07 -27.45
C SER A 453 -13.08 -8.59 -27.39
N TYR A 454 -14.29 -9.16 -27.36
CA TYR A 454 -14.52 -10.60 -27.50
C TYR A 454 -15.92 -10.86 -28.09
N SER A 455 -16.05 -11.93 -28.86
CA SER A 455 -17.33 -12.32 -29.48
C SER A 455 -18.14 -13.22 -28.55
N VAL A 456 -19.45 -13.00 -28.51
CA VAL A 456 -20.42 -13.78 -27.73
C VAL A 456 -21.52 -14.25 -28.66
N SER A 457 -21.81 -15.56 -28.64
CA SER A 457 -22.94 -16.13 -29.37
C SER A 457 -24.25 -15.61 -28.79
N LEU A 458 -25.11 -15.06 -29.65
CA LEU A 458 -26.45 -14.62 -29.27
C LEU A 458 -27.42 -15.81 -29.27
N PRO A 459 -28.44 -15.81 -28.39
CA PRO A 459 -29.50 -16.81 -28.42
C PRO A 459 -30.24 -16.82 -29.77
N PRO A 460 -30.73 -17.98 -30.24
CA PRO A 460 -31.54 -18.06 -31.46
C PRO A 460 -32.82 -17.22 -31.30
N GLY A 461 -33.06 -16.26 -32.20
CA GLY A 461 -34.32 -15.47 -32.25
C GLY A 461 -34.18 -13.94 -32.21
N LEU A 462 -32.97 -13.39 -32.02
CA LEU A 462 -32.73 -11.94 -31.91
C LEU A 462 -31.76 -11.36 -32.96
N ALA A 463 -31.33 -12.13 -33.97
CA ALA A 463 -30.29 -11.69 -34.92
C ALA A 463 -30.80 -11.64 -36.37
N ALA A 464 -30.61 -10.49 -37.03
CA ALA A 464 -30.81 -10.31 -38.47
C ALA A 464 -29.56 -10.69 -39.31
N GLY A 465 -28.62 -11.44 -38.73
CA GLY A 465 -27.32 -11.77 -39.32
C GLY A 465 -26.55 -12.79 -38.46
N PRO A 466 -25.28 -13.11 -38.80
CA PRO A 466 -24.51 -14.14 -38.10
C PRO A 466 -24.50 -13.84 -36.60
N GLY A 467 -25.05 -14.77 -35.81
CA GLY A 467 -25.52 -14.58 -34.43
C GLY A 467 -24.42 -14.38 -33.38
N THR A 468 -23.49 -13.46 -33.61
CA THR A 468 -22.39 -13.12 -32.71
C THR A 468 -22.39 -11.62 -32.42
N ALA A 469 -22.40 -11.24 -31.15
CA ALA A 469 -22.22 -9.86 -30.71
C ALA A 469 -20.82 -9.65 -30.14
N VAL A 470 -20.20 -8.51 -30.45
CA VAL A 470 -18.93 -8.10 -29.85
C VAL A 470 -19.21 -7.40 -28.52
N ARG A 471 -18.49 -7.80 -27.47
CA ARG A 471 -18.51 -7.18 -26.14
C ARG A 471 -17.11 -6.69 -25.78
N TYR A 472 -17.04 -5.71 -24.89
CA TYR A 472 -15.77 -5.11 -24.46
C TYR A 472 -15.60 -5.30 -22.95
N ARG A 473 -14.41 -5.68 -22.53
CA ARG A 473 -14.06 -5.90 -21.12
C ARG A 473 -12.83 -5.08 -20.74
N LEU A 474 -12.89 -4.48 -19.55
CA LEU A 474 -11.78 -3.75 -18.95
C LEU A 474 -10.64 -4.71 -18.60
N PHE A 475 -9.40 -4.28 -18.78
CA PHE A 475 -8.20 -4.93 -18.22
C PHE A 475 -7.16 -3.86 -17.88
N ASP A 476 -6.14 -4.17 -17.07
CA ASP A 476 -4.97 -3.32 -16.79
C ASP A 476 -5.30 -1.81 -16.63
N THR A 477 -6.40 -1.47 -15.95
CA THR A 477 -6.83 -0.09 -15.72
C THR A 477 -7.18 0.06 -14.25
N LEU A 478 -6.56 1.03 -13.58
CA LEU A 478 -6.77 1.34 -12.16
C LEU A 478 -7.51 2.69 -12.03
N LEU A 479 -8.59 2.74 -11.25
CA LEU A 479 -9.26 3.99 -10.91
C LEU A 479 -8.56 4.67 -9.72
N ARG A 480 -8.29 5.97 -9.84
CA ARG A 480 -7.83 6.81 -8.73
C ARG A 480 -8.72 8.04 -8.61
N CYS A 481 -9.23 8.26 -7.41
CA CYS A 481 -9.88 9.49 -7.00
C CYS A 481 -8.97 10.16 -5.94
N SER A 482 -8.77 11.47 -6.03
CA SER A 482 -7.85 12.23 -5.15
C SER A 482 -8.37 13.59 -4.77
#